data_AF-A0A3Q3MXJ5-F1
#
_entry.id   AF-A0A3Q3MXJ5-F1
#
_cell.length_a   1.000
_cell.length_b   1.000
_cell.length_c   1.000
_cell.angle_alpha   90.00
_cell.angle_beta   90.00
_cell.angle_gamma   90.00
#
_symmetry.space_group_name_H-M   'P 1'
#
loop_
_entity.id
_entity.type
_entity.pdbx_description
1 polymer ?
#
loop_
_entity_poly.entity_id
_entity_poly.type
_entity_poly.pdbx_seq_one_letter_code
_entity_poly.pdbx_strand_id
1 'polypeptide(L)'
;NLHIFFEIVFFTSEQIFVIFFWPHGHEDLQGVLAQEVLMPKLNEASYIAASYVKFLESAGARVVPVMIDQTPEEYKTLFNSINGLTTSGYARAAKIFYDLAIDANQRGDYFPVWGTCLGFEQLTVLTSGKNLLVNTNTSNIPLHLDFTNDSRLFKGFPAELMKDLASEPLTANVHKWSISTHETNEELNNFYKVLSTNTDGRVEFVSTMEAYDYPIYGVQWHPEKNAFEWRKPYIPHSSSAVKTTFYTAEFFVNEARKNLHRFNSEEDERQALIYNYSPVYTQLNSSFEQNYYF
;
A
#
# COMPACT_ATOMS: atom_id res chain seq x y z
N ASN A 1 18.44 -15.18 -15.68
CA ASN A 1 17.10 -15.75 -15.42
C ASN A 1 16.34 -15.06 -14.30
N LEU A 2 16.91 -14.80 -13.12
CA LEU A 2 16.17 -14.09 -12.05
C LEU A 2 15.65 -12.70 -12.49
N HIS A 3 16.49 -11.88 -13.13
CA HIS A 3 16.10 -10.54 -13.63
C HIS A 3 14.91 -10.54 -14.61
N ILE A 4 14.83 -11.50 -15.52
CA ILE A 4 13.76 -11.55 -16.55
C ILE A 4 12.40 -11.90 -15.93
N PHE A 5 12.39 -12.69 -14.85
CA PHE A 5 11.15 -12.96 -14.11
C PHE A 5 10.70 -11.78 -13.26
N PHE A 6 11.62 -10.97 -12.73
CA PHE A 6 11.28 -9.71 -12.07
C PHE A 6 10.52 -8.79 -13.05
N GLU A 7 11.05 -8.54 -14.25
CA GLU A 7 10.41 -7.65 -15.24
C GLU A 7 8.96 -8.03 -15.56
N ILE A 8 8.65 -9.33 -15.73
CA ILE A 8 7.32 -9.78 -16.19
C ILE A 8 6.22 -9.62 -15.11
N VAL A 9 6.57 -9.69 -13.82
CA VAL A 9 5.58 -9.65 -12.72
C VAL A 9 4.94 -8.27 -12.56
N PHE A 10 5.72 -7.19 -12.67
CA PHE A 10 5.26 -5.82 -12.38
C PHE A 10 4.33 -5.21 -13.45
N PHE A 11 4.29 -5.75 -14.67
CA PHE A 11 3.56 -5.12 -15.80
C PHE A 11 2.02 -5.25 -15.77
N THR A 12 1.41 -5.96 -14.80
CA THR A 12 -0.04 -6.24 -14.85
C THR A 12 -0.82 -6.16 -13.54
N SER A 13 -0.23 -5.67 -12.44
CA SER A 13 -0.91 -5.48 -11.15
C SER A 13 -1.10 -4.00 -10.80
N GLU A 14 -2.12 -3.73 -10.00
CA GLU A 14 -2.45 -2.39 -9.49
C GLU A 14 -1.69 -2.17 -8.18
N GLN A 15 -0.87 -1.12 -8.11
CA GLN A 15 0.24 -1.00 -7.15
C GLN A 15 0.06 0.20 -6.22
N ILE A 16 0.48 0.12 -4.94
CA ILE A 16 0.83 1.25 -4.06
C ILE A 16 1.72 0.85 -2.87
N PHE A 17 2.58 1.77 -2.44
CA PHE A 17 3.32 1.77 -1.17
C PHE A 17 3.11 3.14 -0.49
N VAL A 18 2.85 3.20 0.82
CA VAL A 18 2.54 4.46 1.55
C VAL A 18 3.48 4.66 2.75
N ILE A 19 3.86 5.92 2.95
CA ILE A 19 4.99 6.49 3.72
C ILE A 19 4.50 7.81 4.39
N PHE A 20 5.17 8.40 5.39
CA PHE A 20 4.60 9.55 6.16
C PHE A 20 5.52 10.73 6.48
N PHE A 21 4.87 11.87 6.77
CA PHE A 21 5.40 13.03 7.50
C PHE A 21 4.30 13.64 8.41
N TRP A 22 4.64 14.52 9.35
CA TRP A 22 3.75 15.07 10.39
C TRP A 22 4.03 16.57 10.72
N PRO A 23 3.23 17.54 10.26
CA PRO A 23 3.36 18.92 10.71
C PRO A 23 2.59 19.18 12.01
N HIS A 24 3.01 20.22 12.72
CA HIS A 24 2.49 20.47 14.07
C HIS A 24 1.12 21.18 14.02
N GLY A 25 0.05 20.40 14.17
CA GLY A 25 -1.32 20.90 14.36
C GLY A 25 -2.33 20.25 13.43
N HIS A 26 -3.09 19.28 13.95
CA HIS A 26 -4.29 18.64 13.35
C HIS A 26 -4.25 18.14 11.89
N GLU A 27 -3.14 18.24 11.16
CA GLU A 27 -3.09 18.06 9.70
C GLU A 27 -2.01 17.07 9.23
N ASP A 28 -2.25 15.79 9.46
CA ASP A 28 -1.39 14.64 9.12
C ASP A 28 -0.95 14.63 7.62
N LEU A 29 0.27 14.15 7.28
CA LEU A 29 0.77 14.06 5.89
C LEU A 29 1.18 12.62 5.49
N GLN A 30 0.83 12.19 4.27
CA GLN A 30 1.15 10.85 3.76
C GLN A 30 1.79 10.88 2.38
N GLY A 31 3.04 10.41 2.30
CA GLY A 31 3.73 10.08 1.06
C GLY A 31 3.09 8.86 0.37
N VAL A 32 2.60 9.03 -0.85
CA VAL A 32 2.02 7.96 -1.67
C VAL A 32 2.92 7.71 -2.87
N LEU A 33 3.44 6.49 -3.02
CA LEU A 33 4.43 6.16 -4.05
C LEU A 33 3.81 6.04 -5.45
N ALA A 34 4.33 6.85 -6.38
CA ALA A 34 4.03 6.74 -7.80
C ALA A 34 4.68 5.49 -8.43
N GLN A 35 4.16 5.09 -9.60
CA GLN A 35 4.68 3.95 -10.37
C GLN A 35 4.78 4.30 -11.86
N GLU A 36 5.61 3.56 -12.60
CA GLU A 36 5.82 3.71 -14.02
C GLU A 36 4.53 3.60 -14.86
N VAL A 37 4.37 4.48 -15.86
CA VAL A 37 3.35 4.30 -16.91
C VAL A 37 3.88 3.31 -17.96
N LEU A 38 3.09 2.27 -18.28
CA LEU A 38 3.46 1.20 -19.24
C LEU A 38 3.93 1.73 -20.61
N MET A 39 3.36 2.84 -21.07
CA MET A 39 3.75 3.54 -22.30
C MET A 39 3.85 5.04 -21.98
N PRO A 40 5.01 5.52 -21.48
CA PRO A 40 5.13 6.88 -20.98
C PRO A 40 5.00 7.90 -22.10
N LYS A 41 4.38 9.05 -21.80
CA LYS A 41 4.42 10.24 -22.67
C LYS A 41 5.32 11.30 -22.03
N LEU A 42 5.63 12.35 -22.80
CA LEU A 42 6.30 13.54 -22.26
C LEU A 42 5.43 14.12 -21.13
N ASN A 43 5.99 14.19 -19.91
CA ASN A 43 5.33 14.61 -18.67
C ASN A 43 4.16 13.68 -18.22
N GLU A 44 4.20 12.40 -18.62
CA GLU A 44 3.38 11.33 -18.08
C GLU A 44 4.25 10.06 -17.96
N ALA A 45 5.31 10.14 -17.15
CA ALA A 45 6.25 9.04 -16.92
C ALA A 45 5.78 8.11 -15.80
N SER A 46 5.09 8.66 -14.81
CA SER A 46 4.56 7.93 -13.66
C SER A 46 3.12 8.32 -13.32
N TYR A 47 2.44 7.50 -12.50
CA TYR A 47 1.07 7.78 -12.07
C TYR A 47 0.78 7.30 -10.64
N ILE A 48 -0.25 7.91 -10.05
CA ILE A 48 -0.93 7.47 -8.81
C ILE A 48 -2.43 7.43 -9.09
N ALA A 49 -3.10 6.31 -8.79
CA ALA A 49 -4.55 6.25 -8.89
C ALA A 49 -5.21 7.06 -7.76
N ALA A 50 -6.21 7.87 -8.11
CA ALA A 50 -6.79 8.85 -7.18
C ALA A 50 -7.60 8.20 -6.04
N SER A 51 -8.00 6.94 -6.16
CA SER A 51 -8.64 6.17 -5.08
C SER A 51 -7.75 6.05 -3.85
N TYR A 52 -6.44 5.88 -4.00
CA TYR A 52 -5.51 5.84 -2.88
C TYR A 52 -5.32 7.21 -2.21
N VAL A 53 -5.38 8.30 -2.97
CA VAL A 53 -5.38 9.66 -2.39
C VAL A 53 -6.64 9.86 -1.54
N LYS A 54 -7.82 9.58 -2.12
CA LYS A 54 -9.13 9.68 -1.45
C LYS A 54 -9.24 8.78 -0.22
N PHE A 55 -8.61 7.60 -0.25
CA PHE A 55 -8.54 6.66 0.87
C PHE A 55 -7.93 7.31 2.10
N LEU A 56 -6.77 7.96 1.95
CA LEU A 56 -6.05 8.58 3.06
C LEU A 56 -6.71 9.90 3.50
N GLU A 57 -7.21 10.70 2.55
CA GLU A 57 -7.99 11.91 2.84
C GLU A 57 -9.29 11.62 3.60
N SER A 58 -9.95 10.49 3.32
CA SER A 58 -11.19 10.10 4.01
C SER A 58 -11.03 9.88 5.53
N ALA A 59 -9.80 9.66 5.99
CA ALA A 59 -9.45 9.47 7.40
C ALA A 59 -8.69 10.67 8.03
N GLY A 60 -8.68 11.81 7.33
CA GLY A 60 -8.21 13.09 7.87
C GLY A 60 -6.73 13.38 7.68
N ALA A 61 -6.10 12.84 6.62
CA ALA A 61 -4.72 13.15 6.28
C ALA A 61 -4.59 13.77 4.88
N ARG A 62 -3.57 14.59 4.66
CA ARG A 62 -3.23 15.17 3.36
C ARG A 62 -2.15 14.31 2.67
N VAL A 63 -2.07 14.35 1.35
CA VAL A 63 -1.18 13.45 0.58
C VAL A 63 -0.06 14.21 -0.12
N VAL A 64 1.12 13.60 -0.20
CA VAL A 64 2.31 14.01 -0.95
C VAL A 64 2.62 12.91 -1.98
N PRO A 65 2.64 13.17 -3.30
CA PRO A 65 3.10 12.18 -4.27
C PRO A 65 4.62 11.98 -4.15
N VAL A 66 5.04 10.74 -3.88
CA VAL A 66 6.45 10.35 -3.92
C VAL A 66 6.77 9.93 -5.34
N MET A 67 7.52 10.77 -6.07
CA MET A 67 7.89 10.52 -7.46
C MET A 67 8.89 9.38 -7.59
N ILE A 68 8.89 8.71 -8.74
CA ILE A 68 9.94 7.77 -9.12
C ILE A 68 11.15 8.50 -9.73
N ASP A 69 12.24 7.75 -9.97
CA ASP A 69 13.47 8.18 -10.64
C ASP A 69 14.18 9.44 -10.11
N GLN A 70 13.84 9.89 -8.91
CA GLN A 70 14.62 10.89 -8.18
C GLN A 70 16.04 10.38 -7.90
N THR A 71 17.00 11.30 -7.74
CA THR A 71 18.34 10.94 -7.28
C THR A 71 18.27 10.33 -5.88
N PRO A 72 19.29 9.54 -5.48
CA PRO A 72 19.43 9.17 -4.10
C PRO A 72 19.38 10.41 -3.21
N GLU A 73 20.03 11.52 -3.52
CA GLU A 73 20.05 12.72 -2.67
C GLU A 73 18.70 13.43 -2.56
N GLU A 74 17.83 13.36 -3.56
CA GLU A 74 16.45 13.89 -3.53
C GLU A 74 15.52 12.99 -2.71
N TYR A 75 15.60 11.67 -2.83
CA TYR A 75 14.99 10.78 -1.83
C TYR A 75 15.61 11.08 -0.45
N LYS A 76 16.93 11.31 -0.37
CA LYS A 76 17.67 11.80 0.81
C LYS A 76 17.32 13.22 1.23
N THR A 77 16.41 13.88 0.51
CA THR A 77 15.74 15.14 0.89
C THR A 77 14.22 14.95 1.12
N LEU A 78 13.68 13.73 0.92
CA LEU A 78 12.32 13.27 1.27
C LEU A 78 12.19 12.50 2.63
N PHE A 79 12.91 11.39 2.91
CA PHE A 79 12.66 10.38 4.02
C PHE A 79 13.20 10.53 5.54
N ASN A 80 14.51 10.59 5.92
CA ASN A 80 15.20 11.22 7.13
C ASN A 80 14.98 12.73 7.10
N SER A 81 15.21 13.35 5.95
CA SER A 81 15.31 12.80 4.58
C SER A 81 16.39 11.71 4.14
N ILE A 82 16.03 10.53 3.52
CA ILE A 82 16.88 9.28 3.20
C ILE A 82 16.66 8.55 1.85
N ASN A 83 17.53 7.59 1.49
CA ASN A 83 17.63 7.00 0.15
C ASN A 83 18.14 5.53 0.09
N GLY A 84 18.23 4.98 -1.14
CA GLY A 84 18.60 3.60 -1.50
C GLY A 84 18.34 3.31 -3.00
N LEU A 85 18.58 2.10 -3.54
CA LEU A 85 18.50 1.81 -5.00
C LEU A 85 17.93 0.40 -5.38
N THR A 86 17.13 0.29 -6.47
CA THR A 86 16.76 -0.98 -7.16
C THR A 86 16.38 -0.75 -8.65
N THR A 87 16.05 -1.79 -9.44
CA THR A 87 15.88 -1.70 -10.91
C THR A 87 14.62 -1.00 -11.43
N SER A 88 13.43 -1.15 -10.83
CA SER A 88 12.27 -0.28 -11.13
C SER A 88 12.27 0.92 -10.20
N GLY A 89 11.77 2.07 -10.65
CA GLY A 89 11.61 3.28 -9.86
C GLY A 89 10.71 3.06 -8.64
N TYR A 90 9.60 2.34 -8.82
CA TYR A 90 8.73 1.91 -7.72
C TYR A 90 9.48 1.04 -6.69
N ALA A 91 10.02 -0.12 -7.09
CA ALA A 91 10.63 -1.03 -6.11
C ALA A 91 11.93 -0.45 -5.53
N ARG A 92 12.56 0.51 -6.24
CA ARG A 92 13.70 1.30 -5.78
C ARG A 92 13.26 2.07 -4.56
N ALA A 93 12.33 3.00 -4.75
CA ALA A 93 11.75 3.79 -3.68
C ALA A 93 11.16 2.90 -2.57
N ALA A 94 10.44 1.83 -2.87
CA ALA A 94 9.95 0.91 -1.83
C ALA A 94 11.10 0.31 -0.98
N LYS A 95 12.23 -0.09 -1.60
CA LYS A 95 13.41 -0.53 -0.85
C LYS A 95 14.00 0.59 0.01
N ILE A 96 14.14 1.80 -0.56
CA ILE A 96 14.53 3.01 0.19
C ILE A 96 13.69 3.07 1.46
N PHE A 97 12.39 3.29 1.27
CA PHE A 97 11.47 3.66 2.33
C PHE A 97 11.27 2.56 3.37
N TYR A 98 11.46 1.30 2.99
CA TYR A 98 11.50 0.19 3.95
C TYR A 98 12.77 0.19 4.79
N ASP A 99 13.96 0.21 4.17
CA ASP A 99 15.25 0.00 4.85
C ASP A 99 15.43 0.93 6.04
N LEU A 100 15.08 2.21 5.91
CA LEU A 100 15.26 3.17 6.99
C LEU A 100 13.97 3.44 7.79
N ALA A 101 12.80 2.94 7.39
CA ALA A 101 11.68 2.80 8.33
C ALA A 101 12.06 1.77 9.40
N ILE A 102 12.76 0.70 9.02
CA ILE A 102 13.41 -0.21 9.98
C ILE A 102 14.41 0.58 10.86
N ASP A 103 15.37 1.33 10.28
CA ASP A 103 16.35 2.10 11.06
C ASP A 103 15.72 3.18 11.98
N ALA A 104 14.62 3.82 11.57
CA ALA A 104 13.89 4.79 12.39
C ALA A 104 13.28 4.09 13.61
N ASN A 105 12.47 3.06 13.38
CA ASN A 105 11.80 2.32 14.44
C ASN A 105 12.80 1.65 15.41
N GLN A 106 13.94 1.11 14.91
CA GLN A 106 15.02 0.58 15.76
C GLN A 106 15.65 1.62 16.69
N ARG A 107 15.61 2.91 16.31
CA ARG A 107 16.10 4.03 17.13
C ARG A 107 15.00 4.69 17.98
N GLY A 108 13.79 4.12 18.01
CA GLY A 108 12.64 4.62 18.75
C GLY A 108 11.87 5.74 18.05
N ASP A 109 12.15 5.99 16.77
CA ASP A 109 11.48 6.98 15.93
C ASP A 109 10.38 6.27 15.11
N TYR A 110 9.13 6.45 15.53
CA TYR A 110 8.01 5.63 15.05
C TYR A 110 7.65 6.00 13.60
N PHE A 111 7.84 5.06 12.66
CA PHE A 111 7.58 5.30 11.24
C PHE A 111 6.74 4.16 10.64
N PRO A 112 5.42 4.34 10.42
CA PRO A 112 4.58 3.29 9.87
C PRO A 112 4.77 3.11 8.36
N VAL A 113 4.49 1.90 7.86
CA VAL A 113 4.56 1.55 6.43
C VAL A 113 3.35 0.70 6.04
N TRP A 114 2.78 0.95 4.86
CA TRP A 114 1.67 0.16 4.31
C TRP A 114 1.92 -0.28 2.88
N GLY A 115 1.71 -1.58 2.65
CA GLY A 115 1.70 -2.19 1.32
C GLY A 115 0.30 -2.68 0.94
N THR A 116 -0.23 -2.19 -0.20
CA THR A 116 -1.47 -2.72 -0.82
C THR A 116 -1.12 -3.50 -2.08
N CYS A 117 -1.61 -4.73 -2.20
CA CYS A 117 -1.44 -5.59 -3.37
C CYS A 117 0.05 -5.76 -3.74
N LEU A 118 0.56 -5.11 -4.80
CA LEU A 118 1.99 -5.12 -5.08
C LEU A 118 2.84 -4.60 -3.91
N GLY A 119 2.34 -3.64 -3.11
CA GLY A 119 3.05 -3.18 -1.92
C GLY A 119 3.21 -4.28 -0.87
N PHE A 120 2.21 -5.16 -0.71
CA PHE A 120 2.29 -6.34 0.14
C PHE A 120 3.30 -7.34 -0.41
N GLU A 121 3.26 -7.62 -1.72
CA GLU A 121 4.23 -8.47 -2.41
C GLU A 121 5.67 -7.95 -2.21
N GLN A 122 5.87 -6.64 -2.40
CA GLN A 122 7.14 -5.95 -2.25
C GLN A 122 7.65 -6.00 -0.80
N LEU A 123 6.78 -5.83 0.21
CA LEU A 123 7.15 -6.03 1.62
C LEU A 123 7.69 -7.46 1.86
N THR A 124 7.07 -8.49 1.28
CA THR A 124 7.54 -9.87 1.46
C THR A 124 8.91 -10.12 0.83
N VAL A 125 9.18 -9.51 -0.34
CA VAL A 125 10.50 -9.58 -1.01
C VAL A 125 11.57 -8.82 -0.23
N LEU A 126 11.23 -7.65 0.33
CA LEU A 126 12.13 -6.82 1.12
C LEU A 126 12.53 -7.48 2.44
N THR A 127 11.58 -8.13 3.12
CA THR A 127 11.82 -8.82 4.39
C THR A 127 12.57 -10.15 4.21
N SER A 128 12.21 -10.96 3.20
CA SER A 128 12.82 -12.29 2.97
C SER A 128 14.08 -12.30 2.11
N GLY A 129 14.32 -11.22 1.36
CA GLY A 129 15.35 -11.16 0.31
C GLY A 129 15.09 -12.07 -0.89
N LYS A 130 13.90 -12.68 -1.00
CA LYS A 130 13.54 -13.73 -1.98
C LYS A 130 12.22 -13.40 -2.66
N ASN A 131 12.03 -13.82 -3.91
CA ASN A 131 10.70 -13.86 -4.52
C ASN A 131 10.07 -15.23 -4.18
N LEU A 132 9.05 -15.19 -3.33
CA LEU A 132 8.33 -16.35 -2.80
C LEU A 132 6.87 -16.42 -3.31
N LEU A 133 6.55 -15.62 -4.34
CA LEU A 133 5.20 -15.51 -4.88
C LEU A 133 4.82 -16.73 -5.70
N VAL A 134 3.63 -17.27 -5.43
CA VAL A 134 3.00 -18.34 -6.22
C VAL A 134 1.83 -17.79 -7.01
N ASN A 135 1.53 -18.40 -8.16
CA ASN A 135 0.41 -17.97 -8.99
C ASN A 135 -0.94 -18.40 -8.38
N THR A 136 -1.88 -17.46 -8.32
CA THR A 136 -3.22 -17.64 -7.76
C THR A 136 -4.28 -17.11 -8.73
N ASN A 137 -5.47 -17.73 -8.74
CA ASN A 137 -6.61 -17.33 -9.58
C ASN A 137 -7.49 -16.27 -8.88
N THR A 138 -6.87 -15.15 -8.52
CA THR A 138 -7.42 -14.09 -7.65
C THR A 138 -7.64 -12.77 -8.37
N SER A 139 -7.58 -12.76 -9.70
CA SER A 139 -7.82 -11.59 -10.52
C SER A 139 -9.32 -11.34 -10.69
N ASN A 140 -9.82 -10.23 -10.14
CA ASN A 140 -11.20 -9.72 -10.31
C ASN A 140 -12.26 -10.46 -9.48
N ILE A 141 -11.96 -10.81 -8.22
CA ILE A 141 -12.91 -11.46 -7.31
C ILE A 141 -13.03 -10.71 -5.98
N PRO A 142 -14.23 -10.64 -5.37
CA PRO A 142 -14.39 -10.14 -4.02
C PRO A 142 -14.40 -11.30 -3.01
N LEU A 143 -13.69 -11.15 -1.89
CA LEU A 143 -13.54 -12.19 -0.86
C LEU A 143 -13.87 -11.66 0.55
N HIS A 144 -14.29 -12.56 1.44
CA HIS A 144 -14.27 -12.34 2.89
C HIS A 144 -12.83 -12.49 3.40
N LEU A 145 -12.59 -12.40 4.71
CA LEU A 145 -11.28 -12.64 5.33
C LEU A 145 -11.35 -13.80 6.33
N ASP A 146 -10.52 -14.82 6.13
CA ASP A 146 -10.36 -15.93 7.06
C ASP A 146 -9.40 -15.51 8.19
N PHE A 147 -9.94 -14.94 9.26
CA PHE A 147 -9.12 -14.38 10.36
C PHE A 147 -8.39 -15.45 11.17
N THR A 148 -7.12 -15.18 11.52
CA THR A 148 -6.24 -16.16 12.20
C THR A 148 -5.73 -15.71 13.58
N ASN A 149 -5.53 -14.40 13.81
CA ASN A 149 -4.91 -13.88 15.04
C ASN A 149 -5.49 -12.53 15.47
N ASP A 150 -5.39 -12.22 16.77
CA ASP A 150 -5.58 -10.87 17.30
C ASP A 150 -4.59 -9.89 16.64
N SER A 151 -5.00 -8.64 16.42
CA SER A 151 -4.23 -7.64 15.66
C SER A 151 -4.20 -6.27 16.31
N ARG A 152 -3.26 -5.42 15.88
CA ARG A 152 -3.35 -3.97 16.05
C ARG A 152 -4.30 -3.38 15.01
N LEU A 153 -4.18 -3.83 13.75
CA LEU A 153 -4.94 -3.36 12.59
C LEU A 153 -6.46 -3.37 12.83
N PHE A 154 -7.04 -4.53 13.16
CA PHE A 154 -8.49 -4.67 13.33
C PHE A 154 -9.02 -4.24 14.71
N LYS A 155 -8.15 -3.77 15.62
CA LYS A 155 -8.53 -3.46 17.01
C LYS A 155 -9.58 -2.34 17.14
N GLY A 156 -9.62 -1.42 16.17
CA GLY A 156 -10.61 -0.34 16.12
C GLY A 156 -11.91 -0.69 15.41
N PHE A 157 -12.01 -1.87 14.78
CA PHE A 157 -13.13 -2.21 13.92
C PHE A 157 -14.36 -2.61 14.76
N PRO A 158 -15.58 -2.15 14.43
CA PRO A 158 -16.80 -2.58 15.10
C PRO A 158 -17.01 -4.10 15.00
N ALA A 159 -17.54 -4.72 16.05
CA ALA A 159 -17.75 -6.18 16.09
C ALA A 159 -18.62 -6.71 14.94
N GLU A 160 -19.69 -5.99 14.56
CA GLU A 160 -20.49 -6.35 13.38
C GLU A 160 -19.69 -6.21 12.07
N LEU A 161 -18.83 -5.20 11.93
CA LEU A 161 -17.98 -5.07 10.74
C LEU A 161 -16.96 -6.21 10.63
N MET A 162 -16.41 -6.69 11.76
CA MET A 162 -15.53 -7.87 11.79
C MET A 162 -16.27 -9.15 11.39
N LYS A 163 -17.53 -9.29 11.81
CA LYS A 163 -18.40 -10.40 11.41
C LYS A 163 -18.78 -10.33 9.92
N ASP A 164 -19.09 -9.15 9.40
CA ASP A 164 -19.34 -8.94 7.98
C ASP A 164 -18.07 -9.25 7.17
N LEU A 165 -16.89 -8.79 7.61
CA LEU A 165 -15.61 -9.12 6.98
C LEU A 165 -15.31 -10.62 6.96
N ALA A 166 -15.72 -11.37 7.98
CA ALA A 166 -15.53 -12.81 8.08
C ALA A 166 -16.52 -13.64 7.23
N SER A 167 -17.55 -13.03 6.62
CA SER A 167 -18.66 -13.78 5.99
C SER A 167 -19.20 -13.20 4.69
N GLU A 168 -19.02 -11.90 4.42
CA GLU A 168 -19.40 -11.22 3.19
C GLU A 168 -18.18 -10.97 2.28
N PRO A 169 -18.36 -10.98 0.95
CA PRO A 169 -17.29 -10.70 0.00
C PRO A 169 -16.99 -9.18 -0.06
N LEU A 170 -16.28 -8.65 0.95
CA LEU A 170 -16.02 -7.22 1.13
C LEU A 170 -14.66 -6.73 0.61
N THR A 171 -13.74 -7.63 0.26
CA THR A 171 -12.36 -7.27 -0.12
C THR A 171 -12.09 -7.50 -1.61
N ALA A 172 -11.76 -6.44 -2.35
CA ALA A 172 -11.49 -6.53 -3.78
C ALA A 172 -10.10 -7.13 -4.05
N ASN A 173 -10.03 -8.27 -4.73
CA ASN A 173 -8.78 -8.94 -5.10
C ASN A 173 -8.54 -8.77 -6.62
N VAL A 174 -7.38 -8.20 -6.97
CA VAL A 174 -6.97 -7.84 -8.34
C VAL A 174 -5.50 -8.22 -8.59
N HIS A 175 -5.11 -9.39 -8.09
CA HIS A 175 -3.74 -9.92 -8.18
C HIS A 175 -3.69 -11.25 -8.96
N LYS A 176 -2.47 -11.69 -9.27
CA LYS A 176 -2.17 -12.99 -9.92
C LYS A 176 -1.14 -13.79 -9.13
N TRP A 177 -0.65 -13.19 -8.05
CA TRP A 177 0.51 -13.62 -7.30
C TRP A 177 0.18 -13.41 -5.83
N SER A 178 0.57 -14.37 -4.99
CA SER A 178 0.33 -14.29 -3.55
C SER A 178 1.38 -15.11 -2.81
N ILE A 179 1.52 -14.89 -1.51
CA ILE A 179 2.34 -15.74 -0.63
C ILE A 179 1.46 -16.88 -0.10
N SER A 180 1.80 -18.14 -0.43
CA SER A 180 1.07 -19.28 0.09
C SER A 180 1.34 -19.49 1.58
N THR A 181 0.34 -19.95 2.34
CA THR A 181 0.50 -20.36 3.74
C THR A 181 1.41 -21.59 3.91
N HIS A 182 1.63 -22.35 2.84
CA HIS A 182 2.59 -23.46 2.82
C HIS A 182 4.04 -23.03 2.55
N GLU A 183 4.29 -21.78 2.14
CA GLU A 183 5.63 -21.28 1.84
C GLU A 183 6.35 -20.87 3.12
N THR A 184 7.01 -21.83 3.76
CA THR A 184 7.68 -21.61 5.05
C THR A 184 8.98 -20.83 4.87
N ASN A 185 8.97 -19.55 5.19
CA ASN A 185 10.15 -18.71 5.21
C ASN A 185 10.43 -18.18 6.62
N GLU A 186 11.61 -18.47 7.18
CA GLU A 186 11.97 -18.10 8.55
C GLU A 186 12.01 -16.57 8.73
N GLU A 187 12.51 -15.83 7.74
CA GLU A 187 12.58 -14.38 7.78
C GLU A 187 11.18 -13.74 7.82
N LEU A 188 10.22 -14.22 7.01
CA LEU A 188 8.82 -13.77 7.07
C LEU A 188 8.11 -14.22 8.36
N ASN A 189 8.27 -15.47 8.78
CA ASN A 189 7.58 -16.03 9.95
C ASN A 189 8.00 -15.35 11.26
N ASN A 190 9.26 -14.93 11.37
CA ASN A 190 9.77 -14.21 12.54
C ASN A 190 9.42 -12.72 12.50
N PHE A 191 9.13 -12.14 11.32
CA PHE A 191 8.88 -10.71 11.17
C PHE A 191 7.38 -10.37 11.15
N TYR A 192 6.55 -11.17 10.47
CA TYR A 192 5.13 -10.92 10.27
C TYR A 192 4.23 -11.90 11.01
N LYS A 193 3.18 -11.35 11.63
CA LYS A 193 2.01 -12.06 12.10
C LYS A 193 0.94 -12.03 10.99
N VAL A 194 0.59 -13.19 10.48
CA VAL A 194 -0.58 -13.34 9.59
C VAL A 194 -1.84 -13.00 10.39
N LEU A 195 -2.70 -12.14 9.82
CA LEU A 195 -3.97 -11.73 10.43
C LEU A 195 -5.18 -12.34 9.73
N SER A 196 -5.07 -12.55 8.41
CA SER A 196 -6.07 -13.31 7.64
C SER A 196 -5.42 -14.08 6.49
N THR A 197 -6.04 -15.20 6.13
CA THR A 197 -5.77 -15.95 4.90
C THR A 197 -6.97 -15.85 3.96
N ASN A 198 -6.81 -16.42 2.76
CA ASN A 198 -7.89 -16.72 1.82
C ASN A 198 -7.46 -17.88 0.90
N THR A 199 -8.38 -18.40 0.09
CA THR A 199 -8.06 -19.41 -0.93
C THR A 199 -8.64 -19.07 -2.30
N ASP A 200 -7.91 -19.43 -3.36
CA ASP A 200 -8.41 -19.43 -4.75
C ASP A 200 -9.11 -20.76 -5.14
N GLY A 201 -9.30 -21.64 -4.17
CA GLY A 201 -9.81 -23.01 -4.34
C GLY A 201 -8.73 -24.07 -4.59
N ARG A 202 -7.45 -23.69 -4.64
CA ARG A 202 -6.29 -24.60 -4.79
C ARG A 202 -5.15 -24.26 -3.85
N VAL A 203 -4.84 -22.97 -3.73
CA VAL A 203 -3.79 -22.40 -2.90
C VAL A 203 -4.47 -21.62 -1.79
N GLU A 204 -4.10 -21.87 -0.53
CA GLU A 204 -4.34 -20.93 0.55
C GLU A 204 -3.16 -19.94 0.59
N PHE A 205 -3.48 -18.66 0.74
CA PHE A 205 -2.54 -17.54 0.72
C PHE A 205 -2.81 -16.53 1.83
N VAL A 206 -1.76 -15.83 2.25
CA VAL A 206 -1.84 -14.73 3.24
C VAL A 206 -2.51 -13.53 2.57
N SER A 207 -3.61 -13.04 3.16
CA SER A 207 -4.36 -11.89 2.64
C SER A 207 -4.18 -10.61 3.46
N THR A 208 -3.87 -10.72 4.76
CA THR A 208 -3.50 -9.59 5.62
C THR A 208 -2.41 -9.98 6.61
N MET A 209 -1.44 -9.10 6.85
CA MET A 209 -0.39 -9.29 7.86
C MET A 209 0.03 -7.98 8.54
N GLU A 210 0.54 -8.07 9.76
CA GLU A 210 1.22 -6.97 10.47
C GLU A 210 2.55 -7.46 11.05
N ALA A 211 3.60 -6.63 11.05
CA ALA A 211 4.87 -7.00 11.65
C ALA A 211 4.77 -7.09 13.19
N TYR A 212 5.50 -7.99 13.84
CA TYR A 212 5.44 -8.15 15.30
C TYR A 212 5.91 -6.87 16.01
N ASP A 213 7.15 -6.46 15.74
CA ASP A 213 7.84 -5.39 16.48
C ASP A 213 7.85 -4.03 15.75
N TYR A 214 7.42 -4.00 14.49
CA TYR A 214 7.43 -2.79 13.64
C TYR A 214 6.00 -2.38 13.24
N PRO A 215 5.72 -1.09 13.04
CA PRO A 215 4.44 -0.60 12.53
C PRO A 215 4.32 -0.77 11.00
N ILE A 216 4.62 -1.97 10.50
CA ILE A 216 4.56 -2.33 9.08
C ILE A 216 3.36 -3.24 8.86
N TYR A 217 2.54 -2.87 7.87
CA TYR A 217 1.24 -3.49 7.58
C TYR A 217 1.12 -3.83 6.10
N GLY A 218 0.47 -4.95 5.79
CA GLY A 218 0.27 -5.37 4.41
C GLY A 218 -1.09 -6.01 4.18
N VAL A 219 -1.75 -5.60 3.10
CA VAL A 219 -2.98 -6.21 2.58
C VAL A 219 -2.76 -6.63 1.13
N GLN A 220 -3.06 -7.88 0.80
CA GLN A 220 -3.00 -8.37 -0.60
C GLN A 220 -4.23 -7.89 -1.41
N TRP A 221 -5.32 -7.57 -0.72
CA TRP A 221 -6.56 -7.02 -1.25
C TRP A 221 -6.54 -5.48 -1.25
N HIS A 222 -7.49 -4.87 -1.98
CA HIS A 222 -7.57 -3.44 -2.22
C HIS A 222 -8.65 -2.74 -1.37
N PRO A 223 -8.32 -2.16 -0.21
CA PRO A 223 -9.29 -1.44 0.62
C PRO A 223 -9.83 -0.17 -0.04
N GLU A 224 -9.07 0.47 -0.93
CA GLU A 224 -9.42 1.76 -1.53
C GLU A 224 -10.57 1.67 -2.53
N LYS A 225 -10.75 0.52 -3.19
CA LYS A 225 -11.67 0.41 -4.34
C LYS A 225 -13.14 0.57 -3.96
N ASN A 226 -13.54 -0.01 -2.82
CA ASN A 226 -14.94 -0.13 -2.42
C ASN A 226 -15.69 1.21 -2.38
N ALA A 227 -15.00 2.30 -2.02
CA ALA A 227 -15.57 3.64 -1.93
C ALA A 227 -15.29 4.54 -3.17
N PHE A 228 -14.29 4.21 -4.00
CA PHE A 228 -13.73 5.17 -4.95
C PHE A 228 -13.60 4.68 -6.41
N GLU A 229 -13.79 3.39 -6.70
CA GLU A 229 -13.60 2.82 -8.05
C GLU A 229 -14.82 2.02 -8.53
N TRP A 230 -15.50 2.47 -9.59
CA TRP A 230 -16.85 1.98 -9.96
C TRP A 230 -16.89 1.13 -11.24
N ARG A 231 -15.76 1.00 -11.94
CA ARG A 231 -15.70 0.45 -13.31
C ARG A 231 -15.89 -1.05 -13.41
N LYS A 232 -15.75 -1.79 -12.31
CA LYS A 232 -15.72 -3.25 -12.32
C LYS A 232 -16.82 -3.81 -11.44
N PRO A 233 -17.70 -4.69 -11.96
CA PRO A 233 -18.87 -5.17 -11.22
C PRO A 233 -18.54 -6.12 -10.06
N TYR A 234 -17.27 -6.51 -9.90
CA TYR A 234 -16.79 -7.32 -8.77
C TYR A 234 -16.38 -6.48 -7.57
N ILE A 235 -16.24 -5.15 -7.69
CA ILE A 235 -15.81 -4.29 -6.59
C ILE A 235 -16.95 -4.18 -5.57
N PRO A 236 -16.73 -4.52 -4.28
CA PRO A 236 -17.78 -4.44 -3.27
C PRO A 236 -18.17 -2.99 -2.95
N HIS A 237 -19.45 -2.65 -3.12
CA HIS A 237 -20.01 -1.32 -2.80
C HIS A 237 -21.08 -1.35 -1.69
N SER A 238 -21.11 -2.41 -0.87
CA SER A 238 -22.01 -2.49 0.28
C SER A 238 -21.63 -1.47 1.38
N SER A 239 -22.56 -1.17 2.30
CA SER A 239 -22.24 -0.28 3.43
C SER A 239 -21.06 -0.79 4.27
N SER A 240 -20.97 -2.11 4.46
CA SER A 240 -19.86 -2.74 5.19
C SER A 240 -18.56 -2.75 4.39
N ALA A 241 -18.61 -2.87 3.06
CA ALA A 241 -17.45 -2.70 2.20
C ALA A 241 -16.86 -1.28 2.27
N VAL A 242 -17.71 -0.24 2.26
CA VAL A 242 -17.28 1.16 2.39
C VAL A 242 -16.78 1.47 3.81
N LYS A 243 -17.40 0.89 4.85
CA LYS A 243 -16.87 0.99 6.22
C LYS A 243 -15.50 0.31 6.35
N THR A 244 -15.28 -0.81 5.69
CA THR A 244 -13.97 -1.49 5.65
C THR A 244 -12.91 -0.53 5.10
N THR A 245 -13.19 0.18 4.00
CA THR A 245 -12.30 1.24 3.49
C THR A 245 -11.98 2.27 4.57
N PHE A 246 -13.01 2.86 5.18
CA PHE A 246 -12.82 3.91 6.20
C PHE A 246 -12.00 3.43 7.41
N TYR A 247 -12.37 2.30 8.02
CA TYR A 247 -11.67 1.80 9.21
C TYR A 247 -10.23 1.34 8.92
N THR A 248 -9.97 0.85 7.70
CA THR A 248 -8.60 0.51 7.27
C THR A 248 -7.74 1.77 7.12
N ALA A 249 -8.30 2.84 6.53
CA ALA A 249 -7.63 4.13 6.45
C ALA A 249 -7.42 4.73 7.85
N GLU A 250 -8.49 4.83 8.66
CA GLU A 250 -8.47 5.38 10.02
C GLU A 250 -7.42 4.71 10.90
N PHE A 251 -7.30 3.37 10.85
CA PHE A 251 -6.23 2.66 11.53
C PHE A 251 -4.85 3.18 11.11
N PHE A 252 -4.55 3.18 9.81
CA PHE A 252 -3.23 3.53 9.31
C PHE A 252 -2.88 5.02 9.53
N VAL A 253 -3.87 5.91 9.44
CA VAL A 253 -3.69 7.33 9.80
C VAL A 253 -3.44 7.50 11.30
N ASN A 254 -4.09 6.72 12.16
CA ASN A 254 -3.79 6.71 13.59
C ASN A 254 -2.40 6.14 13.93
N GLU A 255 -1.82 5.29 13.07
CA GLU A 255 -0.40 4.93 13.18
C GLU A 255 0.49 6.13 12.82
N ALA A 256 0.15 6.88 11.76
CA ALA A 256 0.87 8.08 11.33
C ALA A 256 0.95 9.16 12.42
N ARG A 257 -0.14 9.37 13.17
CA ARG A 257 -0.25 10.32 14.30
C ARG A 257 0.77 10.08 15.43
N LYS A 258 1.52 8.98 15.40
CA LYS A 258 2.58 8.64 16.36
C LYS A 258 3.97 9.07 15.88
N ASN A 259 4.12 9.40 14.60
CA ASN A 259 5.34 9.98 14.03
C ASN A 259 5.40 11.50 14.29
N LEU A 260 6.61 12.08 14.35
CA LEU A 260 6.84 13.50 14.63
C LEU A 260 7.74 14.23 13.58
N HIS A 261 8.04 13.58 12.45
CA HIS A 261 8.83 14.15 11.34
C HIS A 261 8.08 15.31 10.71
N ARG A 262 8.72 16.36 10.20
CA ARG A 262 7.99 17.45 9.53
C ARG A 262 8.78 18.06 8.38
N PHE A 263 8.07 18.74 7.48
CA PHE A 263 8.69 19.67 6.54
C PHE A 263 9.40 20.80 7.29
N ASN A 264 10.47 21.34 6.69
CA ASN A 264 11.26 22.41 7.30
C ASN A 264 10.52 23.76 7.26
N SER A 265 9.58 23.94 6.33
CA SER A 265 8.74 25.13 6.21
C SER A 265 7.35 24.80 5.65
N GLU A 266 6.38 25.68 5.92
CA GLU A 266 5.04 25.64 5.32
C GLU A 266 5.07 25.79 3.78
N GLU A 267 6.12 26.43 3.24
CA GLU A 267 6.30 26.56 1.79
C GLU A 267 6.68 25.20 1.17
N ASP A 268 7.68 24.52 1.72
CA ASP A 268 8.10 23.18 1.25
C ASP A 268 6.94 22.19 1.32
N GLU A 269 6.18 22.22 2.42
CA GLU A 269 4.96 21.44 2.60
C GLU A 269 3.92 21.76 1.52
N ARG A 270 3.60 23.05 1.34
CA ARG A 270 2.58 23.47 0.37
C ARG A 270 2.94 23.09 -1.05
N GLN A 271 4.23 23.11 -1.43
CA GLN A 271 4.69 22.69 -2.76
C GLN A 271 4.71 21.16 -2.93
N ALA A 272 4.92 20.40 -1.85
CA ALA A 272 4.93 18.94 -1.87
C ALA A 272 3.52 18.30 -1.94
N LEU A 273 2.46 19.03 -1.56
CA LEU A 273 1.10 18.48 -1.49
C LEU A 273 0.53 18.05 -2.85
N ILE A 274 -0.31 17.01 -2.83
CA ILE A 274 -1.08 16.50 -3.98
C ILE A 274 -1.99 17.57 -4.61
N TYR A 275 -2.33 18.62 -3.85
CA TYR A 275 -3.16 19.75 -4.29
C TYR A 275 -2.54 20.59 -5.42
N ASN A 276 -1.24 20.46 -5.66
CA ASN A 276 -0.57 21.08 -6.82
C ASN A 276 -0.79 20.31 -8.13
N TYR A 277 -1.43 19.14 -8.08
CA TYR A 277 -1.62 18.23 -9.20
C TYR A 277 -3.11 18.05 -9.50
N SER A 278 -3.46 17.88 -10.78
CA SER A 278 -4.84 17.67 -11.22
C SER A 278 -5.02 16.25 -11.76
N PRO A 279 -5.94 15.44 -11.22
CA PRO A 279 -6.18 14.09 -11.72
C PRO A 279 -6.98 14.11 -13.02
N VAL A 280 -6.62 13.24 -13.96
CA VAL A 280 -7.29 13.09 -15.25
C VAL A 280 -8.28 11.93 -15.18
N TYR A 281 -9.51 12.14 -15.69
CA TYR A 281 -10.46 11.06 -15.91
C TYR A 281 -9.91 10.10 -16.98
N THR A 282 -9.69 8.84 -16.62
CA THR A 282 -8.99 7.90 -17.49
C THR A 282 -9.92 7.29 -18.53
N GLN A 283 -9.36 6.75 -19.62
CA GLN A 283 -10.14 6.03 -20.64
C GLN A 283 -10.71 4.70 -20.08
N LEU A 284 -11.84 4.24 -20.64
CA LEU A 284 -12.62 3.06 -20.16
C LEU A 284 -11.84 1.74 -20.06
N ASN A 285 -10.65 1.63 -20.68
CA ASN A 285 -9.77 0.47 -20.58
C ASN A 285 -8.93 0.44 -19.28
N SER A 286 -8.79 1.55 -18.58
CA SER A 286 -8.19 1.62 -17.23
C SER A 286 -9.16 1.10 -16.17
N SER A 287 -8.62 0.39 -15.17
CA SER A 287 -9.37 -0.02 -13.97
C SER A 287 -9.79 1.14 -13.07
N PHE A 288 -9.04 2.24 -13.07
CA PHE A 288 -9.23 3.38 -12.18
C PHE A 288 -10.05 4.49 -12.84
N GLU A 289 -10.94 5.17 -12.13
CA GLU A 289 -11.70 6.31 -12.63
C GLU A 289 -10.80 7.50 -12.96
N GLN A 290 -9.82 7.77 -12.09
CA GLN A 290 -8.97 8.95 -12.15
C GLN A 290 -7.54 8.61 -11.75
N ASN A 291 -6.58 9.12 -12.52
CA ASN A 291 -5.15 9.03 -12.22
C ASN A 291 -4.54 10.42 -12.16
N TYR A 292 -3.65 10.64 -11.20
CA TYR A 292 -2.64 11.70 -11.27
C TYR A 292 -1.49 11.19 -12.12
N TYR A 293 -0.95 12.04 -13.00
CA TYR A 293 0.21 11.74 -13.85
C TYR A 293 1.32 12.75 -13.57
N PHE A 294 2.58 12.29 -13.64
CA PHE A 294 3.79 13.05 -13.36
C PHE A 294 4.89 12.70 -14.37
#